data_AF-A0A7Y1U102-F1
#
_entry.id   AF-A0A7Y1U102-F1
#
_cell.length_a   1.000
_cell.length_b   1.000
_cell.length_c   1.000
_cell.angle_alpha   90.00
_cell.angle_beta   90.00
_cell.angle_gamma   90.00
#
_symmetry.space_group_name_H-M   'P 1'
#
loop_
_entity.id
_entity.type
_entity.pdbx_description
1 polymer ?
#
loop_
_entity_poly.entity_id
_entity_poly.type
_entity_poly.pdbx_seq_one_letter_code
_entity_poly.pdbx_strand_id
1 'polypeptide(L)'
;MTVSRFHVPAMDCAAEEQLIRMALDDRDDIERIEFDSQHRDVLIEHRSTADAISEVLEPLGLGARHVDDTSHMNEETDPARERRALLIALIINAGFFVGELTVGLISRSMGLVADALDMGADASVYALSLAAVGTAAARKKRLARASGYVQLGLAAVGLVEVIRRFVVDTELPDPTSMIVLSALALAGNVVTLVVLNQVRSGEVHLQASWIFTANDIKVNALVIAAAIGVIIFDSAIPDLIAGGFIFAVVANGARRILSMSR
;
A
#
# COMPACT_ATOMS: atom_id res chain seq x y z
N MET A 1 -12.24 -12.32 -29.80
CA MET A 1 -10.99 -11.59 -29.60
C MET A 1 -9.93 -12.59 -29.18
N THR A 2 -8.71 -12.35 -29.62
CA THR A 2 -7.53 -13.15 -29.28
C THR A 2 -6.65 -12.30 -28.37
N VAL A 3 -6.04 -12.93 -27.38
CA VAL A 3 -5.04 -12.30 -26.53
C VAL A 3 -3.69 -12.89 -26.91
N SER A 4 -2.84 -12.08 -27.51
CA SER A 4 -1.48 -12.48 -27.86
C SER A 4 -0.50 -11.98 -26.80
N ARG A 5 0.36 -12.87 -26.32
CA ARG A 5 1.47 -12.53 -25.42
C ARG A 5 2.75 -12.35 -26.21
N PHE A 6 3.42 -11.23 -25.97
CA PHE A 6 4.72 -10.89 -26.56
C PHE A 6 5.76 -10.72 -25.47
N HIS A 7 6.87 -11.44 -25.56
CA HIS A 7 8.04 -11.19 -24.73
C HIS A 7 8.88 -10.08 -25.36
N VAL A 8 9.17 -9.02 -24.62
CA VAL A 8 9.88 -7.82 -25.09
C VAL A 8 11.12 -7.57 -24.23
N PRO A 9 12.28 -8.17 -24.57
CA PRO A 9 13.46 -8.16 -23.73
C PRO A 9 13.96 -6.76 -23.35
N ALA A 10 13.77 -5.75 -24.20
CA ALA A 10 14.23 -4.39 -23.95
C ALA A 10 13.22 -3.51 -23.17
N MET A 11 12.07 -4.05 -22.75
CA MET A 11 11.03 -3.30 -22.04
C MET A 11 11.31 -3.20 -20.53
N ASP A 12 12.36 -2.47 -20.15
CA ASP A 12 12.78 -2.35 -18.75
C ASP A 12 12.45 -1.00 -18.10
N CYS A 13 11.89 -0.04 -18.83
CA CYS A 13 11.39 1.20 -18.25
C CYS A 13 10.11 1.74 -18.90
N ALA A 14 9.51 2.76 -18.27
CA ALA A 14 8.23 3.34 -18.68
C ALA A 14 8.27 4.03 -20.05
N ALA A 15 9.46 4.38 -20.55
CA ALA A 15 9.63 4.97 -21.87
C ALA A 15 9.35 3.95 -22.97
N GLU A 16 9.84 2.71 -22.83
CA GLU A 16 9.62 1.64 -23.81
C GLU A 16 8.17 1.16 -23.81
N GLU A 17 7.53 1.05 -22.63
CA GLU A 17 6.09 0.79 -22.54
C GLU A 17 5.28 1.86 -23.30
N GLN A 18 5.65 3.13 -23.16
CA GLN A 18 4.98 4.23 -23.84
C GLN A 18 5.20 4.20 -25.36
N LEU A 19 6.40 3.80 -25.83
CA LEU A 19 6.67 3.61 -27.25
C LEU A 19 5.78 2.52 -27.86
N ILE A 20 5.66 1.38 -27.17
CA ILE A 20 4.77 0.28 -27.57
C ILE A 20 3.32 0.76 -27.61
N ARG A 21 2.87 1.48 -26.58
CA ARG A 21 1.52 2.03 -26.53
C ARG A 21 1.26 2.99 -27.69
N MET A 22 2.17 3.92 -27.97
CA MET A 22 2.03 4.88 -29.07
C MET A 22 2.01 4.20 -30.44
N ALA A 23 2.82 3.16 -30.66
CA ALA A 23 2.85 2.43 -31.93
C ALA A 23 1.55 1.67 -32.21
N LEU A 24 0.85 1.27 -31.16
CA LEU A 24 -0.40 0.51 -31.22
C LEU A 24 -1.66 1.39 -31.11
N ASP A 25 -1.54 2.67 -30.74
CA ASP A 25 -2.66 3.59 -30.48
C ASP A 25 -3.50 3.88 -31.74
N ASP A 26 -2.87 3.87 -32.93
CA ASP A 26 -3.52 4.15 -34.21
C ASP A 26 -4.27 2.93 -34.80
N ARG A 27 -4.36 1.82 -34.06
CA ARG A 27 -4.96 0.56 -34.54
C ARG A 27 -6.36 0.31 -33.95
N ASP A 28 -7.37 0.38 -34.80
CA ASP A 28 -8.77 0.10 -34.43
C ASP A 28 -9.05 -1.38 -34.11
N ASP A 29 -8.13 -2.29 -34.43
CA ASP A 29 -8.25 -3.72 -34.14
C ASP A 29 -7.69 -4.12 -32.76
N ILE A 30 -7.11 -3.18 -32.02
CA ILE A 30 -6.60 -3.38 -30.66
C ILE A 30 -7.63 -2.84 -29.67
N GLU A 31 -8.01 -3.66 -28.70
CA GLU A 31 -8.98 -3.26 -27.68
C GLU A 31 -8.31 -2.98 -26.33
N ARG A 32 -7.26 -3.74 -25.97
CA ARG A 32 -6.57 -3.56 -24.69
C ARG A 32 -5.10 -3.98 -24.77
N ILE A 33 -4.28 -3.32 -23.95
CA ILE A 33 -2.84 -3.59 -23.80
C ILE A 33 -2.51 -3.63 -22.31
N GLU A 34 -1.96 -4.73 -21.82
CA GLU A 34 -1.49 -4.93 -20.44
C GLU A 34 0.02 -5.21 -20.45
N PHE A 35 0.75 -4.53 -19.58
CA PHE A 35 2.20 -4.62 -19.48
C PHE A 35 2.59 -5.34 -18.19
N ASP A 36 3.39 -6.40 -18.30
CA ASP A 36 4.07 -7.05 -17.19
C ASP A 36 5.56 -6.73 -17.26
N SER A 37 5.96 -5.63 -16.63
CA SER A 37 7.36 -5.20 -16.57
C SER A 37 8.25 -6.10 -15.72
N GLN A 38 7.69 -6.98 -14.87
CA GLN A 38 8.49 -7.94 -14.11
C GLN A 38 8.97 -9.09 -15.00
N HIS A 39 8.08 -9.62 -15.84
CA HIS A 39 8.40 -10.70 -16.78
C HIS A 39 8.83 -10.21 -18.17
N ARG A 40 8.76 -8.89 -18.40
CA ARG A 40 9.01 -8.24 -19.69
C ARG A 40 8.07 -8.74 -20.77
N ASP A 41 6.81 -8.95 -20.41
CA ASP A 41 5.76 -9.43 -21.30
C ASP A 41 4.72 -8.33 -21.56
N VAL A 42 4.16 -8.32 -22.76
CA VAL A 42 3.02 -7.46 -23.15
C VAL A 42 1.90 -8.37 -23.62
N LEU A 43 0.73 -8.24 -23.02
CA LEU A 43 -0.49 -8.89 -23.47
C LEU A 43 -1.32 -7.89 -24.27
N ILE A 44 -1.68 -8.27 -25.48
CA ILE A 44 -2.45 -7.43 -26.40
C ILE A 44 -3.73 -8.18 -26.75
N GLU A 45 -4.88 -7.57 -26.48
CA GLU A 45 -6.19 -8.05 -26.90
C GLU A 45 -6.58 -7.39 -28.21
N HIS A 46 -6.83 -8.21 -29.22
CA HIS A 46 -7.01 -7.74 -30.58
C HIS A 46 -7.97 -8.63 -31.39
N ARG A 47 -8.41 -8.09 -32.52
CA ARG A 47 -9.25 -8.78 -33.52
C ARG A 47 -8.45 -9.35 -34.71
N SER A 48 -7.17 -9.05 -34.78
CA SER A 48 -6.26 -9.42 -35.88
C SER A 48 -5.42 -10.67 -35.56
N THR A 49 -4.31 -10.88 -36.26
CA THR A 49 -3.35 -11.97 -36.04
C THR A 49 -2.12 -11.48 -35.26
N ALA A 50 -1.45 -12.38 -34.55
CA ALA A 50 -0.20 -12.07 -33.86
C ALA A 50 0.90 -11.55 -34.81
N ASP A 51 0.94 -12.02 -36.05
CA ASP A 51 1.87 -11.54 -37.08
C ASP A 51 1.66 -10.05 -37.39
N ALA A 52 0.40 -9.61 -37.48
CA ALA A 52 0.07 -8.20 -37.76
C ALA A 52 0.48 -7.27 -36.60
N ILE A 53 0.52 -7.77 -35.37
CA ILE A 53 1.06 -7.04 -34.23
C ILE A 53 2.59 -7.06 -34.27
N SER A 54 3.19 -8.20 -34.60
CA SER A 54 4.65 -8.35 -34.72
C SER A 54 5.25 -7.34 -35.70
N GLU A 55 4.60 -7.12 -36.85
CA GLU A 55 5.01 -6.13 -37.86
C GLU A 55 5.04 -4.69 -37.32
N VAL A 56 4.21 -4.37 -36.32
CA VAL A 56 4.19 -3.03 -35.68
C VAL A 56 5.25 -2.92 -34.59
N LEU A 57 5.54 -4.01 -33.88
CA LEU A 57 6.52 -4.02 -32.80
C LEU A 57 7.97 -4.15 -33.29
N GLU A 58 8.20 -4.79 -34.44
CA GLU A 58 9.54 -5.03 -34.99
C GLU A 58 10.33 -3.73 -35.24
N PRO A 59 9.75 -2.67 -35.85
CA PRO A 59 10.44 -1.39 -36.07
C PRO A 59 10.86 -0.67 -34.79
N LEU A 60 10.24 -0.98 -33.65
CA LEU A 60 10.60 -0.37 -32.35
C LEU A 60 11.98 -0.84 -31.88
N GLY A 61 12.51 -1.94 -32.42
CA GLY A 61 13.84 -2.46 -32.07
C GLY A 61 13.94 -3.02 -30.65
N LEU A 62 12.80 -3.28 -30.00
CA LEU A 62 12.75 -3.77 -28.60
C LEU A 62 12.88 -5.29 -28.48
N GLY A 63 13.00 -6.00 -29.61
CA GLY A 63 13.17 -7.45 -29.66
C GLY A 63 11.91 -8.25 -29.33
N ALA A 64 10.73 -7.68 -29.56
CA ALA A 64 9.44 -8.33 -29.30
C ALA A 64 9.34 -9.67 -30.04
N ARG A 65 8.92 -10.72 -29.32
CA ARG A 65 8.67 -12.06 -29.87
C ARG A 65 7.31 -12.55 -29.41
N HIS A 66 6.50 -13.02 -30.34
CA HIS A 66 5.26 -13.70 -30.01
C HIS A 66 5.56 -14.98 -29.22
N VAL A 67 4.78 -15.22 -28.18
CA VAL A 67 4.94 -16.38 -27.29
C VAL A 67 3.75 -17.33 -27.42
N ASP A 68 2.51 -16.82 -27.26
CA ASP A 68 1.29 -17.60 -27.37
C ASP A 68 0.03 -16.72 -27.57
N ASP A 69 -1.06 -17.36 -28.00
CA ASP A 69 -2.40 -16.76 -28.20
C ASP A 69 -3.42 -17.24 -27.15
N THR A 70 -2.96 -17.97 -26.14
CA THR A 70 -3.81 -18.61 -25.11
C THR A 70 -3.77 -17.88 -23.79
N SER A 71 -2.91 -16.88 -23.66
CA SER A 71 -2.81 -16.06 -22.46
C SER A 71 -4.16 -15.38 -22.18
N HIS A 72 -4.51 -15.27 -20.91
CA HIS A 72 -5.69 -14.52 -20.49
C HIS A 72 -5.21 -13.19 -19.92
N MET A 73 -5.73 -12.08 -20.44
CA MET A 73 -5.59 -10.81 -19.73
C MET A 73 -6.43 -10.86 -18.46
N ASN A 74 -5.97 -10.19 -17.42
CA ASN A 74 -6.77 -10.07 -16.21
C ASN A 74 -8.08 -9.34 -16.52
N GLU A 75 -9.20 -9.74 -15.93
CA GLU A 75 -10.43 -8.95 -16.02
C GLU A 75 -10.11 -7.50 -15.66
N GLU A 76 -10.54 -6.56 -16.50
CA GLU A 76 -10.39 -5.14 -16.21
C GLU A 76 -11.08 -4.89 -14.87
N THR A 77 -10.29 -4.43 -13.89
CA THR A 77 -10.82 -4.23 -12.55
C THR A 77 -11.91 -3.17 -12.62
N ASP A 78 -13.16 -3.56 -12.38
CA ASP A 78 -14.29 -2.63 -12.35
C ASP A 78 -13.93 -1.44 -11.43
N PRO A 79 -13.83 -0.21 -11.96
CA PRO A 79 -13.47 0.97 -11.18
C PRO A 79 -14.39 1.18 -9.98
N ALA A 80 -15.67 0.76 -10.07
CA ALA A 80 -16.59 0.81 -8.95
C ALA A 80 -16.22 -0.19 -7.85
N ARG A 81 -15.75 -1.38 -8.22
CA ARG A 81 -15.27 -2.42 -7.31
C ARG A 81 -13.95 -2.01 -6.65
N GLU A 82 -13.01 -1.42 -7.39
CA GLU A 82 -11.76 -0.86 -6.83
C GLU A 82 -12.04 0.27 -5.85
N ARG A 83 -12.89 1.22 -6.27
CA ARG A 83 -13.32 2.32 -5.41
C ARG A 83 -13.99 1.82 -4.13
N ARG A 84 -14.82 0.77 -4.21
CA ARG A 84 -15.47 0.17 -3.04
C ARG A 84 -14.46 -0.50 -2.10
N ALA A 85 -13.49 -1.24 -2.63
CA ALA A 85 -12.45 -1.87 -1.81
C ALA A 85 -11.57 -0.82 -1.10
N LEU A 86 -11.15 0.23 -1.81
CA LEU A 86 -10.42 1.36 -1.24
C LEU A 86 -11.22 2.10 -0.16
N LEU A 87 -12.54 2.25 -0.36
CA LEU A 87 -13.42 2.87 0.63
C LEU A 87 -13.56 2.03 1.90
N ILE A 88 -13.66 0.71 1.77
CA ILE A 88 -13.70 -0.20 2.92
C ILE A 88 -12.39 -0.12 3.70
N ALA A 89 -11.25 -0.22 3.01
CA ALA A 89 -9.92 -0.09 3.62
C ALA A 89 -9.74 1.24 4.35
N LEU A 90 -10.19 2.34 3.74
CA LEU A 90 -10.18 3.68 4.31
C LEU A 90 -11.00 3.75 5.61
N ILE A 91 -12.24 3.24 5.60
CA ILE A 91 -13.12 3.31 6.78
C ILE A 91 -12.55 2.50 7.93
N ILE A 92 -12.02 1.30 7.65
CA ILE A 92 -11.41 0.43 8.67
C ILE A 92 -10.22 1.14 9.31
N ASN A 93 -9.24 1.58 8.51
CA ASN A 93 -8.03 2.23 9.01
C ASN A 93 -8.31 3.56 9.71
N ALA A 94 -9.22 4.38 9.18
CA ALA A 94 -9.63 5.62 9.83
C ALA A 94 -10.36 5.36 11.16
N GLY A 95 -11.16 4.30 11.24
CA GLY A 95 -11.83 3.86 12.46
C GLY A 95 -10.83 3.45 13.54
N PHE A 96 -9.85 2.61 13.18
CA PHE A 96 -8.78 2.21 14.09
C PHE A 96 -7.89 3.39 14.49
N PHE A 97 -7.50 4.27 13.56
CA PHE A 97 -6.77 5.49 13.89
C PHE A 97 -7.46 6.29 15.01
N VAL A 98 -8.76 6.55 14.89
CA VAL A 98 -9.49 7.31 15.93
C VAL A 98 -9.62 6.51 17.22
N GLY A 99 -9.96 5.22 17.13
CA GLY A 99 -10.15 4.34 18.28
C GLY A 99 -8.86 4.15 19.09
N GLU A 100 -7.78 3.76 18.43
CA GLU A 100 -6.47 3.50 19.03
C GLU A 100 -5.78 4.78 19.49
N LEU A 101 -5.95 5.91 18.80
CA LEU A 101 -5.44 7.18 19.31
C LEU A 101 -6.15 7.57 20.60
N THR A 102 -7.48 7.42 20.64
CA THR A 102 -8.28 7.75 21.83
C THR A 102 -7.94 6.82 22.99
N VAL A 103 -7.98 5.51 22.75
CA VAL A 103 -7.67 4.51 23.78
C VAL A 103 -6.21 4.56 24.17
N GLY A 104 -5.28 4.79 23.25
CA GLY A 104 -3.85 4.93 23.52
C GLY A 104 -3.54 6.12 24.43
N LEU A 105 -4.21 7.25 24.23
CA LEU A 105 -4.09 8.41 25.13
C LEU A 105 -4.69 8.13 26.52
N ILE A 106 -5.87 7.49 26.60
CA ILE A 106 -6.55 7.17 27.88
C ILE A 106 -5.79 6.10 28.67
N SER A 107 -5.36 5.05 27.98
CA SER A 107 -4.55 3.94 28.52
C SER A 107 -3.09 4.30 28.69
N ARG A 108 -2.66 5.50 28.25
CA ARG A 108 -1.28 5.99 28.28
C ARG A 108 -0.27 5.15 27.49
N SER A 109 -0.71 4.27 26.59
CA SER A 109 0.16 3.45 25.75
C SER A 109 0.69 4.24 24.56
N MET A 110 2.01 4.41 24.50
CA MET A 110 2.69 4.98 23.34
C MET A 110 2.75 4.00 22.17
N GLY A 111 2.72 2.69 22.44
CA GLY A 111 2.57 1.65 21.41
C GLY A 111 1.27 1.83 20.63
N LEU A 112 0.13 1.94 21.32
CA LEU A 112 -1.18 2.17 20.69
C LEU A 112 -1.25 3.53 19.96
N VAL A 113 -0.69 4.60 20.53
CA VAL A 113 -0.66 5.90 19.85
C VAL A 113 0.17 5.82 18.56
N ALA A 114 1.28 5.09 18.58
CA ALA A 114 2.13 4.93 17.40
C ALA A 114 1.45 4.08 16.32
N ASP A 115 0.81 2.96 16.71
CA ASP A 115 0.01 2.11 15.82
C ASP A 115 -1.14 2.91 15.17
N ALA A 116 -1.85 3.72 15.97
CA ALA A 116 -2.89 4.61 15.47
C ALA A 116 -2.35 5.55 14.37
N LEU A 117 -1.17 6.16 14.57
CA LEU A 117 -0.58 7.02 13.54
C LEU A 117 -0.23 6.27 12.25
N ASP A 118 0.18 5.00 12.34
CA ASP A 118 0.42 4.13 11.18
C ASP A 118 -0.90 3.87 10.43
N MET A 119 -1.97 3.51 11.15
CA MET A 119 -3.33 3.37 10.59
C MET A 119 -3.83 4.67 9.95
N GLY A 120 -3.53 5.81 10.57
CA GLY A 120 -3.84 7.13 10.03
C GLY A 120 -3.03 7.43 8.76
N ALA A 121 -1.82 6.88 8.65
CA ALA A 121 -1.00 6.99 7.48
C ALA A 121 -1.56 6.19 6.31
N ASP A 122 -1.92 4.94 6.58
CA ASP A 122 -2.58 4.05 5.63
C ASP A 122 -3.93 4.59 5.17
N ALA A 123 -4.77 5.08 6.10
CA ALA A 123 -6.02 5.77 5.76
C ALA A 123 -5.77 6.94 4.81
N SER A 124 -4.70 7.72 5.02
CA SER A 124 -4.36 8.82 4.12
C SER A 124 -3.99 8.30 2.72
N VAL A 125 -3.22 7.20 2.63
CA VAL A 125 -2.86 6.56 1.37
C VAL A 125 -4.09 6.02 0.63
N TYR A 126 -5.04 5.40 1.35
CA TYR A 126 -6.28 4.93 0.75
C TYR A 126 -7.17 6.09 0.29
N ALA A 127 -7.27 7.18 1.05
CA ALA A 127 -8.00 8.37 0.64
C ALA A 127 -7.39 9.02 -0.62
N LEU A 128 -6.06 9.09 -0.69
CA LEU A 128 -5.33 9.54 -1.88
C LEU A 128 -5.59 8.64 -3.09
N SER A 129 -5.55 7.32 -2.88
CA SER A 129 -5.81 6.32 -3.91
C SER A 129 -7.25 6.46 -4.44
N LEU A 130 -8.23 6.61 -3.54
CA LEU A 130 -9.63 6.83 -3.88
C LEU A 130 -9.85 8.12 -4.68
N ALA A 131 -9.17 9.20 -4.31
CA ALA A 131 -9.20 10.46 -5.04
C ALA A 131 -8.48 10.36 -6.40
N ALA A 132 -7.55 9.42 -6.54
CA ALA A 132 -6.78 9.18 -7.75
C ALA A 132 -7.49 8.30 -8.78
N VAL A 133 -8.46 7.47 -8.37
CA VAL A 133 -9.33 6.71 -9.27
C VAL A 133 -10.11 7.69 -10.15
N GLY A 134 -9.76 7.76 -11.44
CA GLY A 134 -10.43 8.60 -12.44
C GLY A 134 -9.99 10.08 -12.50
N THR A 135 -8.88 10.50 -11.86
CA THR A 135 -8.40 11.91 -11.91
C THR A 135 -6.95 12.10 -12.35
N ALA A 136 -6.64 13.30 -12.85
CA ALA A 136 -5.33 13.69 -13.40
C ALA A 136 -4.20 13.71 -12.35
N ALA A 137 -2.99 13.28 -12.76
CA ALA A 137 -1.83 13.04 -11.90
C ALA A 137 -1.37 14.24 -11.02
N ALA A 138 -1.58 15.49 -11.46
CA ALA A 138 -1.06 16.67 -10.78
C ALA A 138 -1.73 16.97 -9.42
N ARG A 139 -3.03 16.67 -9.24
CA ARG A 139 -3.71 16.86 -7.94
C ARG A 139 -3.21 15.85 -6.89
N LYS A 140 -2.74 14.68 -7.33
CA LYS A 140 -2.23 13.58 -6.50
C LYS A 140 -1.00 13.98 -5.69
N LYS A 141 -0.06 14.68 -6.33
CA LYS A 141 1.22 15.11 -5.73
C LYS A 141 1.06 16.09 -4.58
N ARG A 142 0.07 17.00 -4.65
CA ARG A 142 -0.18 18.02 -3.60
C ARG A 142 -0.79 17.40 -2.35
N LEU A 143 -1.80 16.55 -2.48
CA LEU A 143 -2.41 15.90 -1.32
C LEU A 143 -1.44 14.91 -0.64
N ALA A 144 -0.64 14.18 -1.42
CA ALA A 144 0.39 13.29 -0.88
C ALA A 144 1.43 14.06 -0.03
N ARG A 145 1.86 15.25 -0.48
CA ARG A 145 2.74 16.12 0.31
C ARG A 145 2.10 16.57 1.62
N ALA A 146 0.84 17.02 1.58
CA ALA A 146 0.15 17.50 2.78
C ALA A 146 0.03 16.39 3.83
N SER A 147 -0.39 15.20 3.41
CA SER A 147 -0.46 14.01 4.27
C SER A 147 0.91 13.64 4.87
N GLY A 148 1.96 13.60 4.04
CA GLY A 148 3.31 13.28 4.51
C GLY A 148 3.84 14.27 5.56
N TYR A 149 3.57 15.58 5.41
CA TYR A 149 3.98 16.57 6.41
C TYR A 149 3.23 16.43 7.74
N VAL A 150 1.92 16.19 7.68
CA VAL A 150 1.10 15.97 8.90
C VAL A 150 1.59 14.74 9.65
N GLN A 151 1.82 13.63 8.95
CA GLN A 151 2.34 12.39 9.54
C GLN A 151 3.72 12.58 10.16
N LEU A 152 4.64 13.27 9.47
CA LEU A 152 5.96 13.59 10.02
C LEU A 152 5.87 14.43 11.30
N GLY A 153 4.96 15.42 11.32
CA GLY A 153 4.73 16.25 12.50
C GLY A 153 4.21 15.42 13.67
N LEU A 154 3.20 14.58 13.45
CA LEU A 154 2.62 13.73 14.49
C LEU A 154 3.64 12.70 15.01
N ALA A 155 4.41 12.05 14.12
CA ALA A 155 5.45 11.11 14.51
C ALA A 155 6.58 11.79 15.31
N ALA A 156 6.97 13.02 14.95
CA ALA A 156 7.95 13.78 15.71
C ALA A 156 7.45 14.13 17.12
N VAL A 157 6.19 14.58 17.26
CA VAL A 157 5.56 14.83 18.56
C VAL A 157 5.51 13.55 19.40
N GLY A 158 5.08 12.43 18.79
CA GLY A 158 5.05 11.13 19.44
C GLY A 158 6.43 10.69 19.95
N LEU A 159 7.47 10.82 19.12
CA LEU A 159 8.84 10.46 19.50
C LEU A 159 9.39 11.33 20.63
N VAL A 160 9.10 12.64 20.62
CA VAL A 160 9.46 13.56 21.72
C VAL A 160 8.77 13.14 23.02
N GLU A 161 7.49 12.79 22.97
CA GLU A 161 6.75 12.33 24.14
C GLU A 161 7.26 10.96 24.65
N VAL A 162 7.65 10.03 23.77
CA VAL A 162 8.34 8.78 24.17
C VAL A 162 9.61 9.10 24.96
N ILE A 163 10.47 9.97 24.43
CA ILE A 163 11.73 10.36 25.09
C ILE A 163 11.44 11.01 26.45
N ARG A 164 10.46 11.92 26.51
CA ARG A 164 10.07 12.59 27.74
C ARG A 164 9.61 11.60 28.81
N ARG A 165 8.73 10.65 28.45
CA ARG A 165 8.23 9.61 29.38
C ARG A 165 9.32 8.65 29.81
N PHE A 166 10.31 8.39 28.95
CA PHE A 166 11.46 7.57 29.31
C PHE A 166 12.34 8.21 30.39
N VAL A 167 12.36 9.55 30.50
CA VAL A 167 13.27 10.30 31.39
C VAL A 167 12.58 10.84 32.65
N VAL A 168 11.32 11.28 32.55
CA VAL A 168 10.68 12.10 33.60
C VAL A 168 9.72 11.31 34.48
N ASP A 169 8.88 10.45 33.92
CA ASP A 169 7.95 9.61 34.70
C ASP A 169 7.33 8.51 33.82
N THR A 170 7.32 7.27 34.31
CA THR A 170 6.72 6.11 33.63
C THR A 170 5.47 5.65 34.38
N GLU A 171 4.35 6.32 34.13
CA GLU A 171 3.04 5.78 34.48
C GLU A 171 2.79 4.51 33.64
N LEU A 172 2.26 3.46 34.27
CA LEU A 172 2.02 2.18 33.60
C LEU A 172 0.86 2.30 32.61
N PRO A 173 1.04 1.84 31.36
CA PRO A 173 -0.06 1.75 30.42
C PRO A 173 -0.99 0.59 30.80
N ASP A 174 -2.27 0.67 30.42
CA ASP A 174 -3.21 -0.45 30.61
C ASP A 174 -2.98 -1.56 29.58
N PRO A 175 -2.44 -2.73 29.99
CA PRO A 175 -2.12 -3.81 29.06
C PRO A 175 -3.36 -4.45 28.44
N THR A 176 -4.50 -4.40 29.13
CA THR A 176 -5.75 -5.00 28.64
C THR A 176 -6.23 -4.26 27.40
N SER A 177 -6.26 -2.93 27.47
CA SER A 177 -6.60 -2.07 26.33
C SER A 177 -5.64 -2.30 25.16
N MET A 178 -4.34 -2.41 25.41
CA MET A 178 -3.33 -2.70 24.37
C MET A 178 -3.62 -4.02 23.64
N ILE A 179 -3.80 -5.12 24.38
CA ILE A 179 -4.03 -6.44 23.78
C ILE A 179 -5.34 -6.46 22.98
N VAL A 180 -6.43 -5.91 23.55
CA VAL A 180 -7.75 -5.93 22.91
C VAL A 180 -7.74 -5.09 21.63
N LEU A 181 -7.22 -3.86 21.67
CA LEU A 181 -7.23 -2.99 20.50
C LEU A 181 -6.32 -3.52 19.39
N SER A 182 -5.09 -3.93 19.71
CA SER A 182 -4.18 -4.49 18.68
C SER A 182 -4.68 -5.82 18.11
N ALA A 183 -5.40 -6.64 18.87
CA ALA A 183 -6.04 -7.84 18.32
C ALA A 183 -7.18 -7.49 17.35
N LEU A 184 -7.98 -6.46 17.66
CA LEU A 184 -9.04 -5.97 16.77
C LEU A 184 -8.45 -5.32 15.51
N ALA A 185 -7.40 -4.52 15.64
CA ALA A 185 -6.72 -3.87 14.52
C ALA A 185 -6.07 -4.89 13.59
N LEU A 186 -5.43 -5.93 14.15
CA LEU A 186 -4.93 -7.07 13.36
C LEU A 186 -6.04 -7.74 12.55
N ALA A 187 -7.21 -7.98 13.15
CA ALA A 187 -8.36 -8.53 12.42
C ALA A 187 -8.86 -7.57 11.33
N GLY A 188 -8.91 -6.26 11.62
CA GLY A 188 -9.23 -5.21 10.66
C GLY A 188 -8.29 -5.18 9.45
N ASN A 189 -6.99 -5.34 9.68
CA ASN A 189 -5.98 -5.37 8.62
C ASN A 189 -6.06 -6.63 7.77
N VAL A 190 -6.40 -7.78 8.36
CA VAL A 190 -6.71 -8.99 7.59
C VAL A 190 -7.94 -8.77 6.70
N VAL A 191 -9.01 -8.15 7.20
CA VAL A 191 -10.18 -7.82 6.38
C VAL A 191 -9.82 -6.86 5.25
N THR A 192 -9.03 -5.83 5.54
CA THR A 192 -8.54 -4.86 4.54
C THR A 192 -7.75 -5.56 3.43
N LEU A 193 -6.82 -6.46 3.79
CA LEU A 193 -6.06 -7.28 2.85
C LEU A 193 -6.98 -8.12 1.96
N VAL A 194 -7.91 -8.86 2.56
CA VAL A 194 -8.82 -9.74 1.83
C VAL A 194 -9.67 -8.95 0.83
N VAL A 195 -10.21 -7.80 1.25
CA VAL A 195 -11.03 -6.94 0.39
C VAL A 195 -10.23 -6.36 -0.76
N LEU A 196 -9.00 -5.90 -0.54
CA LEU A 196 -8.15 -5.36 -1.61
C LEU A 196 -7.70 -6.46 -2.59
N ASN A 197 -7.39 -7.66 -2.10
CA ASN A 197 -6.98 -8.79 -2.94
C ASN A 197 -8.12 -9.33 -3.82
N GLN A 198 -9.37 -9.22 -3.39
CA GLN A 198 -10.52 -9.64 -4.20
C GLN A 198 -10.76 -8.76 -5.44
N VAL A 199 -10.10 -7.60 -5.50
CA VAL A 199 -10.31 -6.63 -6.57
C VAL A 199 -9.10 -6.49 -7.47
N ARG A 200 -7.89 -6.79 -6.97
CA ARG A 200 -6.69 -6.85 -7.81
C ARG A 200 -6.49 -8.27 -8.32
N SER A 201 -6.91 -8.53 -9.55
CA SER A 201 -6.71 -9.78 -10.27
C SER A 201 -5.21 -10.04 -10.51
N GLY A 202 -4.71 -11.23 -10.15
CA GLY A 202 -3.36 -11.70 -10.48
C GLY A 202 -2.58 -12.34 -9.32
N GLU A 203 -1.94 -13.50 -9.56
CA GLU A 203 -1.13 -14.24 -8.59
C GLU A 203 0.12 -13.46 -8.11
N VAL A 204 0.68 -12.60 -8.98
CA VAL A 204 1.87 -11.77 -8.67
C VAL A 204 1.53 -10.62 -7.71
N HIS A 205 0.31 -10.08 -7.78
CA HIS A 205 -0.13 -8.98 -6.93
C HIS A 205 -0.52 -9.44 -5.51
N LEU A 206 -0.93 -10.71 -5.36
CA LEU A 206 -1.13 -11.34 -4.05
C LEU A 206 0.16 -11.34 -3.20
N GLN A 207 1.33 -11.57 -3.82
CA GLN A 207 2.61 -11.49 -3.10
C GLN A 207 2.92 -10.07 -2.61
N ALA A 208 2.67 -9.04 -3.43
CA ALA A 208 2.91 -7.65 -3.04
C ALA A 208 1.98 -7.19 -1.90
N SER A 209 0.71 -7.56 -1.93
CA SER A 209 -0.23 -7.28 -0.84
C SER A 209 0.14 -8.00 0.45
N TRP A 210 0.68 -9.22 0.38
CA TRP A 210 1.17 -9.96 1.54
C TRP A 210 2.36 -9.26 2.23
N ILE A 211 3.23 -8.61 1.46
CA ILE A 211 4.36 -7.82 1.99
C ILE A 211 3.88 -6.60 2.78
N PHE A 212 2.80 -5.95 2.33
CA PHE A 212 2.24 -4.79 3.03
C PHE A 212 1.55 -5.18 4.34
N THR A 213 0.68 -6.19 4.34
CA THR A 213 0.02 -6.65 5.57
C THR A 213 0.99 -7.28 6.56
N ALA A 214 2.15 -7.77 6.10
CA ALA A 214 3.20 -8.22 6.98
C ALA A 214 3.77 -7.09 7.86
N ASN A 215 3.67 -5.82 7.46
CA ASN A 215 4.07 -4.71 8.32
C ASN A 215 3.07 -4.52 9.46
N ASP A 216 1.77 -4.44 9.14
CA ASP A 216 0.74 -4.18 10.15
C ASP A 216 0.62 -5.34 11.15
N ILE A 217 0.79 -6.58 10.68
CA ILE A 217 0.85 -7.75 11.57
C ILE A 217 2.03 -7.64 12.54
N LYS A 218 3.21 -7.17 12.07
CA LYS A 218 4.39 -7.00 12.94
C LYS A 218 4.17 -5.89 13.96
N VAL A 219 3.60 -4.76 13.55
CA VAL A 219 3.31 -3.63 14.45
C VAL A 219 2.32 -4.05 15.52
N ASN A 220 1.18 -4.64 15.15
CA ASN A 220 0.18 -5.13 16.10
C ASN A 220 0.74 -6.22 17.02
N ALA A 221 1.51 -7.17 16.49
CA ALA A 221 2.16 -8.20 17.30
C ALA A 221 3.19 -7.60 18.27
N LEU A 222 3.91 -6.56 17.86
CA LEU A 222 4.86 -5.84 18.71
C LEU A 222 4.15 -5.14 19.87
N VAL A 223 3.00 -4.50 19.63
CA VAL A 223 2.20 -3.87 20.70
C VAL A 223 1.64 -4.92 21.67
N ILE A 224 1.15 -6.05 21.17
CA ILE A 224 0.70 -7.17 22.03
C ILE A 224 1.87 -7.72 22.87
N ALA A 225 3.03 -7.94 22.26
CA ALA A 225 4.22 -8.39 22.96
C ALA A 225 4.68 -7.37 24.02
N ALA A 226 4.60 -6.07 23.71
CA ALA A 226 4.87 -5.00 24.65
C ALA A 226 3.90 -5.02 25.83
N ALA A 227 2.60 -5.21 25.59
CA ALA A 227 1.60 -5.32 26.65
C ALA A 227 1.90 -6.51 27.59
N ILE A 228 2.26 -7.67 27.04
CA ILE A 228 2.71 -8.82 27.83
C ILE A 228 3.96 -8.46 28.64
N GLY A 229 4.91 -7.75 28.03
CA GLY A 229 6.08 -7.22 28.72
C GLY A 229 5.72 -6.29 29.88
N VAL A 230 4.75 -5.38 29.70
CA VAL A 230 4.27 -4.49 30.76
C VAL A 230 3.73 -5.29 31.94
N ILE A 231 2.98 -6.37 31.69
CA ILE A 231 2.46 -7.25 32.74
C ILE A 231 3.60 -7.97 33.49
N ILE A 232 4.58 -8.50 32.76
CA ILE A 232 5.66 -9.31 33.35
C ILE A 232 6.64 -8.46 34.15
N PHE A 233 7.01 -7.30 33.61
CA PHE A 233 8.04 -6.44 34.18
C PHE A 233 7.49 -5.34 35.08
N ASP A 234 6.17 -5.19 35.17
CA ASP A 234 5.48 -4.12 35.88
C ASP A 234 6.08 -2.74 35.52
N SER A 235 6.30 -2.52 34.22
CA SER A 235 7.05 -1.39 33.71
C SER A 235 6.48 -0.90 32.38
N ALA A 236 6.46 0.42 32.17
CA ALA A 236 6.06 1.02 30.90
C ALA A 236 7.14 0.93 29.81
N ILE A 237 8.37 0.52 30.16
CA ILE A 237 9.51 0.47 29.24
C ILE A 237 9.24 -0.38 27.98
N PRO A 238 8.62 -1.59 28.06
CA PRO A 238 8.30 -2.38 26.87
C PRO A 238 7.40 -1.62 25.87
N ASP A 239 6.38 -0.91 26.37
CA ASP A 239 5.49 -0.08 25.55
C ASP A 239 6.21 1.12 24.93
N LEU A 240 7.06 1.81 25.70
CA LEU A 240 7.83 2.95 25.18
C LEU A 240 8.83 2.53 24.10
N ILE A 241 9.48 1.37 24.24
CA ILE A 241 10.38 0.82 23.22
C ILE A 241 9.59 0.48 21.95
N ALA A 242 8.45 -0.21 22.09
CA ALA A 242 7.59 -0.54 20.96
C ALA A 242 7.09 0.72 20.25
N GLY A 243 6.50 1.67 20.98
CA GLY A 243 6.03 2.94 20.44
C GLY A 243 7.15 3.73 19.77
N GLY A 244 8.32 3.82 20.39
CA GLY A 244 9.49 4.49 19.80
C GLY A 244 9.94 3.86 18.47
N PHE A 245 9.95 2.53 18.39
CA PHE A 245 10.24 1.81 17.15
C PHE A 245 9.19 2.11 16.06
N ILE A 246 7.90 2.01 16.40
CA ILE A 246 6.80 2.23 15.45
C ILE A 246 6.80 3.68 14.96
N PHE A 247 6.96 4.69 15.82
CA PHE A 247 7.08 6.08 15.39
C PHE A 247 8.26 6.31 14.43
N ALA A 248 9.39 5.62 14.63
CA ALA A 248 10.52 5.71 13.71
C ALA A 248 10.19 5.11 12.33
N VAL A 249 9.44 4.00 12.29
CA VAL A 249 8.93 3.41 11.04
C VAL A 249 7.98 4.38 10.33
N VAL A 250 6.98 4.92 11.04
CA VAL A 250 6.02 5.90 10.49
C VAL A 250 6.73 7.14 9.96
N ALA A 251 7.70 7.68 10.70
CA ALA A 251 8.49 8.84 10.27
C ALA A 251 9.28 8.56 8.99
N ASN A 252 9.83 7.34 8.85
CA ASN A 252 10.53 6.93 7.63
C ASN A 252 9.58 6.74 6.45
N GLY A 253 8.38 6.16 6.68
CA GLY A 253 7.32 6.06 5.68
C GLY A 253 6.91 7.44 5.15
N ALA A 254 6.63 8.38 6.05
CA ALA A 254 6.28 9.75 5.71
C ALA A 254 7.38 10.47 4.91
N ARG A 255 8.67 10.29 5.28
CA ARG A 255 9.81 10.80 4.49
C ARG A 255 9.84 10.24 3.07
N ARG A 256 9.56 8.96 2.91
CA ARG A 256 9.52 8.28 1.61
C ARG A 256 8.39 8.81 0.71
N ILE A 257 7.21 9.07 1.29
CA ILE A 257 6.08 9.72 0.58
C ILE A 257 6.48 11.13 0.13
N LEU A 258 7.15 11.89 0.98
CA LEU A 258 7.64 13.24 0.63
C LEU A 258 8.70 13.21 -0.47
N SER A 259 9.58 12.20 -0.51
CA SER A 259 10.59 12.08 -1.57
C SER A 259 9.99 11.71 -2.92
N MET A 260 9.00 10.80 -2.94
CA MET A 260 8.30 10.41 -4.17
C MET A 260 7.40 11.53 -4.72
N SER A 261 7.00 12.45 -3.86
CA SER A 261 6.19 13.61 -4.25
C SER A 261 7.02 14.86 -4.57
N ARG A 262 8.36 14.79 -4.66
CA ARG A 262 9.19 15.91 -5.18
C ARG A 262 9.14 16.00 -6.68
#